data_AF-L9L1K3-F1
#
_entry.id   AF-L9L1K3-F1
#
_cell.length_a   1.000
_cell.length_b   1.000
_cell.length_c   1.000
_cell.angle_alpha   90.00
_cell.angle_beta   90.00
_cell.angle_gamma   90.00
#
_symmetry.space_group_name_H-M   'P 1'
#
loop_
_entity.id
_entity.type
_entity.pdbx_description
1 polymer ?
#
loop_
_entity_poly.entity_id
_entity_poly.type
_entity_poly.pdbx_seq_one_letter_code
_entity_poly.pdbx_strand_id
1 'polypeptide(L)'
;MLRLPTVLRQMRPVSWALAPHLTQAYAKDVKFGADIRALMLPGVDLLADAVAVIAVKAPGFGDNRKNQLKDMAIATGGAVFGKEGLTLNIEDVQPHDLGKGGEVIVTKDDAMLLKGKDGVAVLKVGGTSDVKINKKKDRVTDSLNTTRAAIEEGIVLGEGCALLRCIPALDLLTPANEDKKISIEIIKRTLKIPAVTIAKNAGVEGSLIAEKLRKVLQKLVMMPCLEIL
;
A
#
# COMPACT_ATOMS: atom_id res chain seq x y z
N MET A 1 0.42 50.06 41.12
CA MET A 1 0.33 49.44 42.47
C MET A 1 -0.08 47.99 42.29
N LEU A 2 0.37 47.07 43.17
CA LEU A 2 0.14 45.62 43.04
C LEU A 2 -1.28 45.18 43.45
N ARG A 3 -1.76 44.05 42.90
CA ARG A 3 -2.69 43.13 43.59
C ARG A 3 -2.63 41.69 43.03
N LEU A 4 -1.83 40.86 43.70
CA LEU A 4 -2.06 39.43 43.95
C LEU A 4 -3.02 39.30 45.17
N PRO A 5 -3.39 38.10 45.71
CA PRO A 5 -3.06 36.70 45.37
C PRO A 5 -4.36 35.92 44.99
N THR A 6 -4.69 34.63 45.28
CA THR A 6 -4.14 33.53 46.12
C THR A 6 -4.82 32.18 45.79
N VAL A 7 -4.09 31.04 45.83
CA VAL A 7 -4.61 29.66 46.12
C VAL A 7 -5.63 29.09 45.08
N LEU A 8 -6.02 27.80 44.91
CA LEU A 8 -5.77 26.40 45.37
C LEU A 8 -5.43 25.58 44.06
N ARG A 9 -5.00 24.31 43.96
CA ARG A 9 -4.69 23.15 44.82
C ARG A 9 -3.64 22.25 44.12
N GLN A 10 -2.98 21.35 44.84
CA GLN A 10 -2.16 20.26 44.26
C GLN A 10 -2.99 19.09 43.70
N MET A 11 -2.51 18.43 42.64
CA MET A 11 -2.76 17.01 42.36
C MET A 11 -1.49 16.36 41.79
N ARG A 12 -1.27 15.08 42.10
CA ARG A 12 -0.28 14.19 41.44
C ARG A 12 -1.01 12.98 40.85
N PRO A 13 -0.63 12.55 39.65
CA PRO A 13 -0.23 11.16 39.38
C PRO A 13 1.30 11.15 39.10
N VAL A 14 2.11 10.23 39.61
CA VAL A 14 2.08 8.75 39.47
C VAL A 14 2.43 8.33 38.03
N SER A 15 3.44 7.47 37.94
CA SER A 15 4.00 6.81 36.74
C SER A 15 2.94 6.10 35.87
N TRP A 16 3.14 5.83 34.58
CA TRP A 16 4.39 5.55 33.85
C TRP A 16 4.24 5.87 32.34
N ALA A 17 5.36 5.98 31.62
CA ALA A 17 5.47 5.63 30.19
C ALA A 17 6.95 5.52 29.77
N LEU A 18 7.21 4.70 28.75
CA LEU A 18 8.48 4.19 28.24
C LEU A 18 9.63 5.22 28.05
N ALA A 19 10.87 4.76 28.22
CA ALA A 19 12.08 5.52 27.90
C ALA A 19 12.25 5.72 26.38
N PRO A 20 12.73 6.88 25.90
CA PRO A 20 13.08 7.09 24.50
C PRO A 20 14.33 6.28 24.13
N HIS A 21 14.20 5.45 23.10
CA HIS A 21 15.27 4.55 22.65
C HIS A 21 16.35 5.32 21.86
N LEU A 22 17.59 4.84 21.90
CA LEU A 22 18.75 5.50 21.28
C LEU A 22 18.70 5.47 19.74
N THR A 23 18.05 6.45 19.12
CA THR A 23 18.21 6.73 17.68
C THR A 23 19.46 7.58 17.45
N GLN A 24 20.62 6.94 17.31
CA GLN A 24 21.86 7.65 16.97
C GLN A 24 21.80 8.19 15.54
N ALA A 25 21.54 9.48 15.39
CA ALA A 25 21.47 10.15 14.11
C ALA A 25 22.86 10.39 13.50
N TYR A 26 22.95 10.22 12.17
CA TYR A 26 24.04 10.75 11.35
C TYR A 26 23.50 11.62 10.21
N ALA A 27 22.71 12.63 10.60
CA ALA A 27 22.62 13.89 9.89
C ALA A 27 23.23 14.96 10.81
N LYS A 28 24.15 15.78 10.31
CA LYS A 28 24.62 16.95 11.05
C LYS A 28 23.63 18.08 10.83
N ASP A 29 22.92 18.49 11.87
CA ASP A 29 22.06 19.68 11.84
C ASP A 29 22.90 20.95 11.58
N VAL A 30 22.99 21.38 10.32
CA VAL A 30 23.63 22.65 9.97
C VAL A 30 22.65 23.78 10.28
N LYS A 31 22.70 24.26 11.53
CA LYS A 31 21.81 25.32 12.03
C LYS A 31 22.25 26.70 11.52
N PHE A 32 21.89 27.02 10.28
CA PHE A 32 22.06 28.36 9.71
C PHE A 32 21.35 29.44 10.53
N GLY A 33 21.93 30.65 10.59
CA GLY A 33 21.28 31.83 11.17
C GLY A 33 20.02 32.24 10.40
N ALA A 34 19.15 33.06 11.02
CA ALA A 34 17.88 33.46 10.42
C ALA A 34 18.08 34.17 9.07
N ASP A 35 19.05 35.09 9.02
CA ASP A 35 19.37 35.92 7.85
C ASP A 35 19.98 35.08 6.71
N ILE A 36 20.79 34.08 7.07
CA ILE A 36 21.37 33.13 6.13
C ILE A 36 20.25 32.26 5.52
N ARG A 37 19.24 31.85 6.29
CA ARG A 37 18.06 31.14 5.74
C ARG A 37 17.24 32.04 4.81
N ALA A 38 17.05 33.31 5.16
CA ALA A 38 16.33 34.27 4.32
C ALA A 38 17.04 34.52 2.96
N LEU A 39 18.37 34.49 2.94
CA LEU A 39 19.17 34.54 1.70
C LEU A 39 19.23 33.21 0.96
N MET A 40 19.24 32.07 1.67
CA MET A 40 19.27 30.74 1.05
C MET A 40 17.94 30.35 0.41
N LEU A 41 16.79 30.66 1.03
CA LEU A 41 15.46 30.28 0.53
C LEU A 41 15.26 30.62 -0.96
N PRO A 42 15.35 31.88 -1.43
CA PRO A 42 15.17 32.20 -2.85
C PRO A 42 16.24 31.58 -3.76
N GLY A 43 17.44 31.31 -3.24
CA GLY A 43 18.48 30.57 -3.98
C GLY A 43 18.20 29.07 -4.09
N VAL A 44 17.57 28.47 -3.07
CA VAL A 44 17.10 27.08 -3.06
C VAL A 44 15.89 26.92 -3.97
N ASP A 45 14.96 27.87 -3.97
CA ASP A 45 13.81 27.88 -4.89
C ASP A 45 14.28 28.00 -6.36
N LEU A 46 15.21 28.92 -6.65
CA LEU A 46 15.85 29.03 -7.98
C LEU A 46 16.61 27.76 -8.39
N LEU A 47 17.24 27.03 -7.46
CA LEU A 47 17.93 25.77 -7.73
C LEU A 47 16.95 24.59 -7.90
N ALA A 48 15.80 24.62 -7.22
CA ALA A 48 14.75 23.62 -7.35
C ALA A 48 14.05 23.69 -8.73
N ASP A 49 13.81 24.90 -9.24
CA ASP A 49 13.33 25.10 -10.61
C ASP A 49 14.42 24.80 -11.67
N ALA A 50 15.70 25.04 -11.36
CA ALA A 50 16.80 24.83 -12.31
C ALA A 50 17.26 23.37 -12.44
N VAL A 51 17.07 22.51 -11.42
CA VAL A 51 17.57 21.13 -11.43
C VAL A 51 16.53 20.14 -10.90
N ALA A 52 15.98 19.32 -11.80
CA ALA A 52 15.02 18.26 -11.47
C ALA A 52 15.68 17.09 -10.70
N VAL A 53 15.90 17.27 -9.40
CA VAL A 53 16.51 16.28 -8.49
C VAL A 53 15.46 15.72 -7.53
N ILE A 54 15.47 14.40 -7.31
CA ILE A 54 14.70 13.75 -6.25
C ILE A 54 15.68 12.98 -5.35
N ALA A 55 15.71 13.33 -4.07
CA ALA A 55 16.55 12.65 -3.07
C ALA A 55 15.71 11.67 -2.25
N VAL A 56 16.11 10.39 -2.24
CA VAL A 56 15.41 9.32 -1.51
C VAL A 56 16.36 8.69 -0.49
N LYS A 57 15.85 8.32 0.68
CA LYS A 57 16.59 7.58 1.69
C LYS A 57 16.91 6.17 1.19
N ALA A 58 18.18 5.75 1.27
CA ALA A 58 18.58 4.41 0.86
C ALA A 58 17.77 3.31 1.60
N PRO A 59 17.30 2.26 0.88
CA PRO A 59 16.48 1.20 1.46
C PRO A 59 17.26 0.34 2.45
N GLY A 60 16.53 -0.31 3.36
CA GLY A 60 17.09 -1.21 4.37
C GLY A 60 17.96 -0.53 5.44
N PHE A 61 18.70 -1.36 6.18
CA PHE A 61 19.63 -0.93 7.22
C PHE A 61 20.86 -1.86 7.26
N GLY A 62 21.90 -1.48 8.00
CA GLY A 62 23.15 -2.26 8.11
C GLY A 62 23.78 -2.55 6.76
N ASP A 63 24.19 -3.79 6.55
CA ASP A 63 24.78 -4.29 5.30
C ASP A 63 23.74 -4.71 4.24
N ASN A 64 22.50 -5.03 4.64
CA ASN A 64 21.41 -5.27 3.67
C ASN A 64 21.20 -4.04 2.76
N ARG A 65 21.35 -2.83 3.33
CA ARG A 65 21.37 -1.56 2.58
C ARG A 65 22.57 -1.47 1.62
N LYS A 66 23.77 -1.94 1.99
CA LYS A 66 24.94 -1.96 1.09
C LYS A 66 24.66 -2.87 -0.12
N ASN A 67 24.01 -4.01 0.12
CA ASN A 67 23.66 -4.97 -0.94
C ASN A 67 22.57 -4.40 -1.86
N GLN A 68 21.45 -3.93 -1.30
CA GLN A 68 20.37 -3.31 -2.07
C GLN A 68 20.83 -2.10 -2.90
N LEU A 69 21.76 -1.28 -2.39
CA LEU A 69 22.38 -0.21 -3.17
C LEU A 69 23.20 -0.75 -4.35
N LYS A 70 23.97 -1.83 -4.17
CA LYS A 70 24.73 -2.49 -5.25
C LYS A 70 23.80 -3.10 -6.29
N ASP A 71 22.71 -3.74 -5.88
CA ASP A 71 21.72 -4.33 -6.78
C ASP A 71 21.05 -3.25 -7.66
N MET A 72 20.66 -2.12 -7.07
CA MET A 72 20.13 -0.97 -7.82
C MET A 72 21.16 -0.31 -8.74
N ALA A 73 22.43 -0.23 -8.33
CA ALA A 73 23.51 0.29 -9.17
C ALA A 73 23.75 -0.62 -10.39
N ILE A 74 23.80 -1.94 -10.20
CA ILE A 74 23.92 -2.94 -11.28
C ILE A 74 22.70 -2.89 -12.22
N ALA A 75 21.48 -2.75 -11.69
CA ALA A 75 20.27 -2.67 -12.51
C ALA A 75 20.17 -1.36 -13.32
N THR A 76 20.60 -0.23 -12.74
CA THR A 76 20.62 1.06 -13.46
C THR A 76 21.82 1.22 -14.38
N GLY A 77 22.91 0.49 -14.13
CA GLY A 77 24.16 0.55 -14.90
C GLY A 77 25.12 1.63 -14.41
N GLY A 78 25.24 1.82 -13.09
CA GLY A 78 26.15 2.75 -12.45
C GLY A 78 26.88 2.14 -11.25
N ALA A 79 27.56 2.97 -10.47
CA ALA A 79 28.35 2.58 -9.29
C ALA A 79 27.72 3.05 -7.96
N VAL A 80 28.08 2.38 -6.86
CA VAL A 80 27.74 2.83 -5.49
C VAL A 80 28.91 3.59 -4.90
N PHE A 81 28.77 4.90 -4.74
CA PHE A 81 29.78 5.72 -4.07
C PHE A 81 29.80 5.45 -2.56
N GLY A 82 30.92 4.96 -2.04
CA GLY A 82 31.09 4.66 -0.62
C GLY A 82 32.40 3.96 -0.31
N LYS A 83 32.86 4.07 0.94
CA LYS A 83 34.06 3.39 1.42
C LYS A 83 33.79 1.92 1.75
N GLU A 84 33.73 1.06 0.73
CA GLU A 84 34.07 -0.39 0.76
C GLU A 84 33.75 -1.07 -0.59
N GLY A 85 34.76 -1.64 -1.26
CA GLY A 85 34.60 -2.46 -2.48
C GLY A 85 35.24 -1.83 -3.72
N LEU A 86 34.57 -0.85 -4.33
CA LEU A 86 35.14 0.01 -5.38
C LEU A 86 34.98 1.47 -4.95
N THR A 87 36.03 2.05 -4.39
CA THR A 87 36.05 3.47 -4.00
C THR A 87 36.36 4.36 -5.20
N LEU A 88 35.32 4.64 -6.00
CA LEU A 88 35.27 5.91 -6.71
C LEU A 88 35.05 7.03 -5.69
N ASN A 89 35.91 8.04 -5.71
CA ASN A 89 35.72 9.24 -4.90
C ASN A 89 34.60 10.11 -5.48
N ILE A 90 33.94 10.89 -4.63
CA ILE A 90 32.89 11.83 -5.06
C ILE A 90 33.48 12.98 -5.91
N GLU A 91 34.81 13.18 -5.82
CA GLU A 91 35.57 14.22 -6.52
C GLU A 91 35.80 13.90 -8.02
N ASP A 92 35.87 12.62 -8.41
CA ASP A 92 36.26 12.18 -9.76
C ASP A 92 35.10 11.65 -10.62
N VAL A 93 33.85 11.79 -10.15
CA VAL A 93 32.65 11.13 -10.73
C VAL A 93 32.43 11.47 -12.21
N GLN A 94 32.34 10.44 -13.06
CA GLN A 94 32.10 10.59 -14.49
C GLN A 94 30.63 10.29 -14.87
N PRO A 95 30.14 10.81 -16.02
CA PRO A 95 28.79 10.50 -16.51
C PRO A 95 28.54 9.02 -16.90
N HIS A 96 29.56 8.15 -16.78
CA HIS A 96 29.45 6.71 -16.94
C HIS A 96 29.26 5.96 -15.61
N ASP A 97 29.60 6.56 -14.47
CA ASP A 97 29.38 5.98 -13.14
C ASP A 97 27.93 6.17 -12.66
N LEU A 98 27.20 7.11 -13.29
CA LEU A 98 25.82 7.44 -12.97
C LEU A 98 24.85 6.49 -13.65
N GLY A 99 24.10 5.73 -12.83
CA GLY A 99 23.08 4.80 -13.30
C GLY A 99 21.93 5.51 -14.03
N LYS A 100 21.53 4.95 -15.19
CA LYS A 100 20.51 5.57 -16.06
C LYS A 100 19.17 4.87 -15.90
N GLY A 101 18.21 5.55 -15.25
CA GLY A 101 16.81 5.10 -15.15
C GLY A 101 16.02 5.29 -16.46
N GLY A 102 14.87 4.61 -16.58
CA GLY A 102 13.89 4.86 -17.63
C GLY A 102 12.81 5.83 -17.15
N GLU A 103 12.01 5.36 -16.19
CA GLU A 103 11.03 6.18 -15.45
C GLU A 103 11.21 5.91 -13.94
N VAL A 104 10.98 6.92 -13.11
CA VAL A 104 11.18 6.86 -11.66
C VAL A 104 9.97 7.49 -10.98
N ILE A 105 9.29 6.73 -10.13
CA ILE A 105 8.10 7.17 -9.39
C ILE A 105 8.44 7.18 -7.91
N VAL A 106 8.31 8.34 -7.27
CA VAL A 106 8.58 8.50 -5.82
C VAL A 106 7.30 9.00 -5.16
N THR A 107 6.88 8.30 -4.11
CA THR A 107 5.80 8.71 -3.22
C THR A 107 6.39 9.22 -1.91
N LYS A 108 5.55 9.47 -0.89
CA LYS A 108 6.02 9.87 0.43
C LYS A 108 6.79 8.76 1.15
N ASP A 109 6.40 7.50 0.92
CA ASP A 109 6.83 6.37 1.73
C ASP A 109 7.59 5.31 0.89
N ASP A 110 7.42 5.29 -0.44
CA ASP A 110 8.05 4.36 -1.39
C ASP A 110 8.76 5.07 -2.57
N ALA A 111 9.75 4.40 -3.18
CA ALA A 111 10.37 4.82 -4.44
C ALA A 111 10.59 3.63 -5.39
N MET A 112 10.22 3.80 -6.66
CA MET A 112 10.12 2.73 -7.65
C MET A 112 10.87 3.09 -8.93
N LEU A 113 11.84 2.24 -9.30
CA LEU A 113 12.69 2.38 -10.49
C LEU A 113 12.19 1.45 -11.61
N LEU A 114 11.65 2.02 -12.70
CA LEU A 114 11.11 1.24 -13.83
C LEU A 114 12.21 0.87 -14.83
N LYS A 115 13.08 -0.09 -14.45
CA LYS A 115 14.13 -0.66 -15.31
C LYS A 115 14.45 -2.12 -14.95
N GLY A 116 13.52 -3.03 -15.23
CA GLY A 116 13.72 -4.49 -15.11
C GLY A 116 14.40 -5.10 -16.33
N LYS A 117 15.07 -6.26 -16.15
CA LYS A 117 15.55 -7.10 -17.26
C LYS A 117 14.41 -7.87 -17.93
N ASP A 118 13.45 -8.32 -17.13
CA ASP A 118 12.18 -8.86 -17.61
C ASP A 118 11.26 -7.72 -18.06
N GLY A 119 10.60 -7.89 -19.21
CA GLY A 119 9.98 -6.79 -19.96
C GLY A 119 8.85 -6.08 -19.20
N VAL A 120 9.11 -4.83 -18.80
CA VAL A 120 8.12 -3.98 -18.10
C VAL A 120 7.04 -3.49 -19.08
N ALA A 121 5.84 -4.06 -19.00
CA ALA A 121 4.70 -3.67 -19.81
C ALA A 121 4.02 -2.38 -19.29
N VAL A 122 4.27 -1.23 -19.95
CA VAL A 122 3.69 0.07 -19.58
C VAL A 122 2.34 0.31 -20.27
N LEU A 123 1.25 0.22 -19.50
CA LEU A 123 -0.13 0.40 -19.99
C LEU A 123 -0.53 1.89 -20.04
N LYS A 124 -0.40 2.52 -21.21
CA LYS A 124 -0.75 3.93 -21.42
C LYS A 124 -2.27 4.13 -21.56
N VAL A 125 -2.90 4.67 -20.52
CA VAL A 125 -4.37 4.86 -20.45
C VAL A 125 -4.79 6.23 -21.02
N GLY A 126 -5.19 6.26 -22.30
CA GLY A 126 -5.75 7.46 -22.94
C GLY A 126 -7.24 7.72 -22.66
N GLY A 127 -7.65 8.99 -22.71
CA GLY A 127 -9.03 9.49 -22.56
C GLY A 127 -9.17 10.96 -22.97
N THR A 128 -10.40 11.50 -23.03
CA THR A 128 -10.68 12.86 -23.54
C THR A 128 -10.65 13.97 -22.48
N SER A 129 -10.48 13.63 -21.21
CA SER A 129 -10.41 14.56 -20.08
C SER A 129 -9.87 13.84 -18.85
N ASP A 130 -9.25 14.57 -17.93
CA ASP A 130 -8.46 14.01 -16.83
C ASP A 130 -9.31 13.16 -15.88
N VAL A 131 -10.54 13.60 -15.61
CA VAL A 131 -11.53 12.83 -14.83
C VAL A 131 -11.85 11.48 -15.47
N LYS A 132 -11.90 11.39 -16.80
CA LYS A 132 -12.08 10.11 -17.52
C LYS A 132 -10.79 9.28 -17.54
N ILE A 133 -9.62 9.92 -17.65
CA ILE A 133 -8.32 9.25 -17.63
C ILE A 133 -8.10 8.58 -16.27
N ASN A 134 -8.26 9.32 -15.18
CA ASN A 134 -8.11 8.80 -13.81
C ASN A 134 -9.11 7.67 -13.55
N LYS A 135 -10.41 7.88 -13.79
CA LYS A 135 -11.44 6.83 -13.62
C LYS A 135 -11.21 5.58 -14.47
N LYS A 136 -10.47 5.69 -15.58
CA LYS A 136 -10.07 4.55 -16.43
C LYS A 136 -8.75 3.91 -15.94
N LYS A 137 -7.81 4.69 -15.41
CA LYS A 137 -6.58 4.22 -14.74
C LYS A 137 -6.95 3.38 -13.52
N ASP A 138 -7.84 3.87 -12.66
CA ASP A 138 -8.28 3.20 -11.44
C ASP A 138 -8.87 1.80 -11.75
N ARG A 139 -9.72 1.72 -12.78
CA ARG A 139 -10.30 0.46 -13.30
C ARG A 139 -9.26 -0.50 -13.86
N VAL A 140 -8.22 0.01 -14.52
CA VAL A 140 -7.12 -0.83 -15.04
C VAL A 140 -6.28 -1.38 -13.89
N THR A 141 -5.96 -0.56 -12.88
CA THR A 141 -5.23 -1.04 -11.68
C THR A 141 -6.03 -2.06 -10.87
N ASP A 142 -7.33 -1.83 -10.70
CA ASP A 142 -8.26 -2.77 -10.04
C ASP A 142 -8.33 -4.12 -10.78
N SER A 143 -8.45 -4.07 -12.12
CA SER A 143 -8.43 -5.28 -12.97
C SER A 143 -7.10 -6.04 -12.90
N LEU A 144 -5.96 -5.34 -12.93
CA LEU A 144 -4.63 -5.95 -12.85
C LEU A 144 -4.36 -6.60 -11.49
N ASN A 145 -4.80 -5.99 -10.40
CA ASN A 145 -4.67 -6.56 -9.07
C ASN A 145 -5.59 -7.79 -8.93
N THR A 146 -6.80 -7.72 -9.49
CA THR A 146 -7.73 -8.86 -9.53
C THR A 146 -7.14 -10.05 -10.31
N THR A 147 -6.52 -9.83 -11.48
CA THR A 147 -5.91 -10.94 -12.25
C THR A 147 -4.68 -11.53 -11.58
N ARG A 148 -3.90 -10.76 -10.81
CA ARG A 148 -2.79 -11.28 -10.00
C ARG A 148 -3.29 -12.19 -8.87
N ALA A 149 -4.24 -11.72 -8.07
CA ALA A 149 -4.84 -12.53 -7.01
C ALA A 149 -5.48 -13.82 -7.56
N ALA A 150 -6.12 -13.76 -8.73
CA ALA A 150 -6.70 -14.94 -9.39
C ALA A 150 -5.66 -15.98 -9.88
N ILE A 151 -4.41 -15.56 -10.12
CA ILE A 151 -3.28 -16.45 -10.47
C ILE A 151 -2.63 -17.04 -9.20
N GLU A 152 -2.60 -16.27 -8.11
CA GLU A 152 -1.96 -16.65 -6.85
C GLU A 152 -2.84 -17.54 -5.96
N GLU A 153 -4.14 -17.23 -5.85
CA GLU A 153 -5.11 -17.93 -4.97
C GLU A 153 -6.15 -18.78 -5.74
N GLY A 154 -6.26 -18.61 -7.07
CA GLY A 154 -7.28 -19.23 -7.90
C GLY A 154 -8.59 -18.45 -8.00
N ILE A 155 -9.64 -19.09 -8.54
CA ILE A 155 -10.93 -18.45 -8.85
C ILE A 155 -12.13 -19.14 -8.19
N VAL A 156 -13.17 -18.36 -7.87
CA VAL A 156 -14.43 -18.83 -7.25
C VAL A 156 -15.66 -18.18 -7.88
N LEU A 157 -16.85 -18.73 -7.62
CA LEU A 157 -18.12 -18.21 -8.14
C LEU A 157 -18.43 -16.80 -7.61
N GLY A 158 -18.48 -15.83 -8.53
CA GLY A 158 -18.70 -14.41 -8.26
C GLY A 158 -20.10 -14.04 -7.73
N GLU A 159 -20.39 -12.72 -7.71
CA GLU A 159 -21.67 -12.12 -7.29
C GLU A 159 -22.16 -12.54 -5.88
N GLY A 160 -21.25 -13.00 -5.02
CA GLY A 160 -21.59 -13.55 -3.70
C GLY A 160 -22.08 -15.00 -3.71
N CYS A 161 -22.11 -15.68 -4.86
CA CYS A 161 -22.50 -17.09 -4.94
C CYS A 161 -21.55 -18.01 -4.16
N ALA A 162 -20.24 -17.71 -4.11
CA ALA A 162 -19.30 -18.38 -3.23
C ALA A 162 -19.73 -18.30 -1.74
N LEU A 163 -20.16 -17.12 -1.28
CA LEU A 163 -20.62 -16.90 0.10
C LEU A 163 -21.91 -17.67 0.41
N LEU A 164 -22.84 -17.76 -0.55
CA LEU A 164 -24.03 -18.61 -0.44
C LEU A 164 -23.67 -20.11 -0.38
N ARG A 165 -22.64 -20.55 -1.12
CA ARG A 165 -22.11 -21.94 -1.09
C ARG A 165 -21.47 -22.29 0.25
N CYS A 166 -21.01 -21.32 1.04
CA CYS A 166 -20.45 -21.55 2.38
C CYS A 166 -21.51 -21.79 3.48
N ILE A 167 -22.79 -21.49 3.24
CA ILE A 167 -23.83 -21.59 4.29
C ILE A 167 -23.97 -23.03 4.86
N PRO A 168 -23.99 -24.11 4.05
CA PRO A 168 -24.04 -25.48 4.58
C PRO A 168 -22.84 -25.85 5.47
N ALA A 169 -21.66 -25.28 5.26
CA ALA A 169 -20.51 -25.50 6.14
C ALA A 169 -20.74 -24.90 7.54
N LEU A 170 -21.49 -23.79 7.63
CA LEU A 170 -21.94 -23.21 8.90
C LEU A 170 -23.13 -23.95 9.53
N ASP A 171 -23.81 -24.83 8.78
CA ASP A 171 -24.83 -25.74 9.31
C ASP A 171 -24.19 -26.99 9.98
N LEU A 172 -22.93 -27.31 9.65
CA LEU A 172 -22.15 -28.41 10.28
C LEU A 172 -21.46 -28.03 11.59
N LEU A 173 -21.37 -26.74 11.93
CA LEU A 173 -20.67 -26.28 13.15
C LEU A 173 -21.53 -26.46 14.39
N THR A 174 -21.12 -27.32 15.32
CA THR A 174 -21.76 -27.52 16.63
C THR A 174 -21.44 -26.35 17.59
N PRO A 175 -22.43 -25.55 18.03
CA PRO A 175 -22.18 -24.44 18.95
C PRO A 175 -22.04 -24.92 20.40
N ALA A 176 -20.94 -24.52 21.07
CA ALA A 176 -20.73 -24.85 22.48
C ALA A 176 -21.55 -23.98 23.47
N ASN A 177 -21.93 -22.77 23.05
CA ASN A 177 -22.67 -21.80 23.86
C ASN A 177 -23.77 -21.16 22.98
N GLU A 178 -24.85 -20.67 23.59
CA GLU A 178 -25.93 -19.99 22.87
C GLU A 178 -25.45 -18.71 22.15
N ASP A 179 -24.49 -17.96 22.73
CA ASP A 179 -23.89 -16.78 22.10
C ASP A 179 -23.16 -17.12 20.78
N LYS A 180 -22.56 -18.32 20.70
CA LYS A 180 -21.90 -18.82 19.48
C LYS A 180 -22.94 -19.21 18.43
N LYS A 181 -24.10 -19.75 18.84
CA LYS A 181 -25.23 -20.05 17.95
C LYS A 181 -25.86 -18.77 17.39
N ILE A 182 -26.03 -17.72 18.21
CA ILE A 182 -26.44 -16.38 17.77
C ILE A 182 -25.42 -15.80 16.78
N SER A 183 -24.12 -15.91 17.07
CA SER A 183 -23.04 -15.45 16.18
C SER A 183 -23.05 -16.17 14.83
N ILE A 184 -23.24 -17.50 14.81
CA ILE A 184 -23.36 -18.28 13.58
C ILE A 184 -24.58 -17.85 12.76
N GLU A 185 -25.73 -17.58 13.40
CA GLU A 185 -26.94 -17.11 12.71
C GLU A 185 -26.77 -15.69 12.13
N ILE A 186 -26.05 -14.80 12.82
CA ILE A 186 -25.67 -13.49 12.27
C ILE A 186 -24.83 -13.66 10.99
N ILE A 187 -23.81 -14.54 11.00
CA ILE A 187 -22.99 -14.81 9.81
C ILE A 187 -23.84 -15.40 8.67
N LYS A 188 -24.75 -16.34 8.95
CA LYS A 188 -25.70 -16.92 7.96
C LYS A 188 -26.64 -15.89 7.34
N ARG A 189 -26.90 -14.76 8.01
CA ARG A 189 -27.61 -13.60 7.45
C ARG A 189 -26.67 -12.73 6.62
N THR A 190 -25.50 -12.37 7.16
CA THR A 190 -24.50 -11.52 6.49
C THR A 190 -24.03 -12.07 5.15
N LEU A 191 -23.79 -13.38 5.03
CA LEU A 191 -23.37 -14.03 3.78
C LEU A 191 -24.38 -13.90 2.63
N LYS A 192 -25.66 -13.58 2.92
CA LYS A 192 -26.69 -13.34 1.89
C LYS A 192 -26.70 -11.89 1.38
N ILE A 193 -26.15 -10.95 2.15
CA ILE A 193 -26.27 -9.50 1.87
C ILE A 193 -25.68 -9.13 0.49
N PRO A 194 -24.49 -9.60 0.06
CA PRO A 194 -23.91 -9.18 -1.23
C PRO A 194 -24.80 -9.50 -2.42
N ALA A 195 -25.31 -10.74 -2.52
CA ALA A 195 -26.22 -11.14 -3.60
C ALA A 195 -27.55 -10.37 -3.57
N VAL A 196 -28.10 -10.11 -2.37
CA VAL A 196 -29.32 -9.30 -2.21
C VAL A 196 -29.09 -7.84 -2.64
N THR A 197 -27.92 -7.26 -2.34
CA THR A 197 -27.56 -5.89 -2.73
C THR A 197 -27.33 -5.77 -4.23
N ILE A 198 -26.65 -6.74 -4.86
CA ILE A 198 -26.46 -6.77 -6.33
C ILE A 198 -27.82 -6.83 -7.04
N ALA A 199 -28.72 -7.73 -6.60
CA ALA A 199 -30.08 -7.82 -7.14
C ALA A 199 -30.91 -6.54 -6.94
N LYS A 200 -30.83 -5.90 -5.76
CA LYS A 200 -31.47 -4.60 -5.51
C LYS A 200 -30.94 -3.50 -6.43
N ASN A 201 -29.63 -3.46 -6.67
CA ASN A 201 -29.01 -2.50 -7.59
C ASN A 201 -29.42 -2.75 -9.05
N ALA A 202 -29.78 -3.98 -9.41
CA ALA A 202 -30.37 -4.36 -10.69
C ALA A 202 -31.91 -4.15 -10.76
N GLY A 203 -32.53 -3.56 -9.74
CA GLY A 203 -33.96 -3.24 -9.72
C GLY A 203 -34.90 -4.44 -9.47
N VAL A 204 -34.37 -5.57 -9.00
CA VAL A 204 -35.12 -6.83 -8.81
C VAL A 204 -35.13 -7.32 -7.36
N GLU A 205 -36.13 -8.12 -6.99
CA GLU A 205 -36.30 -8.60 -5.62
C GLU A 205 -35.17 -9.56 -5.18
N GLY A 206 -34.19 -9.00 -4.48
CA GLY A 206 -33.02 -9.75 -4.03
C GLY A 206 -33.31 -10.95 -3.12
N SER A 207 -34.41 -10.94 -2.36
CA SER A 207 -34.83 -12.09 -1.55
C SER A 207 -35.20 -13.30 -2.41
N LEU A 208 -36.05 -13.11 -3.43
CA LEU A 208 -36.42 -14.16 -4.39
C LEU A 208 -35.20 -14.68 -5.15
N ILE A 209 -34.27 -13.81 -5.52
CA ILE A 209 -33.06 -14.19 -6.25
C ILE A 209 -32.09 -14.97 -5.36
N ALA A 210 -31.81 -14.52 -4.13
CA ALA A 210 -30.95 -15.24 -3.19
C ALA A 210 -31.51 -16.64 -2.85
N GLU A 211 -32.82 -16.80 -2.74
CA GLU A 211 -33.44 -18.11 -2.57
C GLU A 211 -33.37 -19.00 -3.82
N LYS A 212 -33.62 -18.45 -5.02
CA LYS A 212 -33.46 -19.18 -6.29
C LYS A 212 -32.01 -19.64 -6.45
N LEU A 213 -31.04 -18.77 -6.21
CA LEU A 213 -29.60 -19.09 -6.22
C LEU A 213 -29.27 -20.19 -5.22
N ARG A 214 -29.75 -20.11 -3.97
CA ARG A 214 -29.55 -21.20 -2.99
C ARG A 214 -30.12 -22.54 -3.49
N LYS A 215 -31.31 -22.55 -4.07
CA LYS A 215 -31.97 -23.76 -4.62
C LYS A 215 -31.20 -24.34 -5.82
N VAL A 216 -30.60 -23.50 -6.67
CA VAL A 216 -29.74 -23.93 -7.79
C VAL A 216 -28.39 -24.44 -7.30
N LEU A 217 -27.71 -23.70 -6.42
CA LEU A 217 -26.41 -24.07 -5.86
C LEU A 217 -26.48 -25.38 -5.05
N GLN A 218 -27.59 -25.66 -4.35
CA GLN A 218 -27.80 -26.95 -3.68
C GLN A 218 -27.96 -28.13 -4.65
N LYS A 219 -28.42 -27.91 -5.90
CA LYS A 219 -28.41 -28.95 -6.95
C LYS A 219 -27.02 -29.15 -7.56
N LEU A 220 -26.20 -28.09 -7.60
CA LEU A 220 -24.85 -28.11 -8.17
C LEU A 220 -23.78 -28.76 -7.26
N VAL A 221 -24.18 -29.28 -6.09
CA VAL A 221 -23.27 -29.91 -5.11
C VAL A 221 -22.56 -31.16 -5.65
N MET A 222 -23.07 -31.78 -6.71
CA MET A 222 -22.47 -32.98 -7.34
C MET A 222 -21.38 -32.69 -8.38
N MET A 223 -20.91 -31.45 -8.51
CA MET A 223 -19.66 -31.15 -9.24
C MET A 223 -18.58 -30.62 -8.28
N PRO A 224 -17.41 -31.29 -8.18
CA PRO A 224 -16.25 -30.71 -7.51
C PRO A 224 -15.79 -29.46 -8.28
N CYS A 225 -15.12 -28.53 -7.62
CA CYS A 225 -14.69 -27.25 -8.23
C CYS A 225 -13.55 -27.39 -9.26
N LEU A 226 -13.30 -28.58 -9.79
CA LEU A 226 -12.08 -28.93 -10.53
C LEU A 226 -12.22 -28.82 -12.07
N GLU A 227 -13.44 -28.63 -12.58
CA GLU A 227 -13.74 -28.55 -14.02
C GLU A 227 -13.99 -27.11 -14.51
N ILE A 228 -13.25 -26.14 -13.97
CA ILE A 228 -13.22 -24.75 -14.47
C ILE A 228 -11.76 -24.27 -14.60
N LEU A 229 -10.98 -25.03 -15.38
CA LEU A 229 -9.67 -24.68 -15.95
C LEU A 229 -9.49 -25.43 -17.28
#